data_AF-A0A260RHA2-F1
#
_entry.id   AF-A0A260RHA2-F1
#
_cell.length_a   1.000
_cell.length_b   1.000
_cell.length_c   1.000
_cell.angle_alpha   90.00
_cell.angle_beta   90.00
_cell.angle_gamma   90.00
#
_symmetry.space_group_name_H-M   'P 1'
#
loop_
_entity.id
_entity.type
_entity.pdbx_description
1 polymer ?
#
loop_
_entity_poly.entity_id
_entity_poly.type
_entity_poly.pdbx_seq_one_letter_code
_entity_poly.pdbx_strand_id
1 'polypeptide(L)'
;MNERAVVAAARMLSLVIAGLSVIVGALYTGPDALVRRPLPPGQESIVVVIEHFFPVWPFLFAFTGALLGYAAVIRRGVVITHALVVAGWAFYGLCLILAPIRSVPPSPILVGVIAVGIAVINYAAARLWSALGVT
;
A
#
# COMPACT_ATOMS: atom_id res chain seq x y z
N MET A 1 15.89 27.90 -0.59
CA MET A 1 14.68 27.23 -1.14
C MET A 1 13.50 27.60 -0.24
N ASN A 2 12.34 27.95 -0.79
CA ASN A 2 11.18 28.40 0.00
C ASN A 2 10.59 27.23 0.80
N GLU A 3 10.81 27.21 2.12
CA GLU A 3 10.36 26.15 3.03
C GLU A 3 8.86 25.83 2.90
N ARG A 4 8.03 26.86 2.71
CA ARG A 4 6.58 26.69 2.51
C ARG A 4 6.27 25.91 1.24
N ALA A 5 7.05 26.14 0.17
CA ALA A 5 6.89 25.42 -1.09
C ALA A 5 7.29 23.94 -0.93
N VAL A 6 8.35 23.65 -0.16
CA VAL A 6 8.80 22.27 0.10
C VAL A 6 7.76 21.50 0.92
N VAL A 7 7.20 22.11 1.97
CA VAL A 7 6.12 21.50 2.76
C VAL A 7 4.86 21.28 1.92
N ALA A 8 4.52 22.23 1.05
CA ALA A 8 3.39 22.07 0.13
C ALA A 8 3.61 20.91 -0.85
N ALA A 9 4.82 20.75 -1.38
CA ALA A 9 5.19 19.64 -2.25
C ALA A 9 5.14 18.28 -1.51
N ALA A 10 5.67 18.21 -0.29
CA ALA A 10 5.60 17.01 0.55
C ALA A 10 4.15 16.61 0.84
N ARG A 11 3.28 17.59 1.15
CA ARG A 11 1.84 17.38 1.31
C ARG A 11 1.18 16.86 0.05
N MET A 12 1.45 17.49 -1.09
CA MET A 12 0.88 17.06 -2.38
C MET A 12 1.29 15.62 -2.70
N LEU A 13 2.56 15.27 -2.50
CA LEU A 13 3.08 13.91 -2.70
C LEU A 13 2.34 12.90 -1.80
N SER A 14 2.22 13.18 -0.50
CA SER A 14 1.50 12.30 0.43
C SER A 14 0.03 12.15 0.08
N LEU A 15 -0.64 13.21 -0.37
CA LEU A 15 -2.04 13.14 -0.82
C LEU A 15 -2.21 12.29 -2.09
N VAL A 16 -1.27 12.37 -3.03
CA VAL A 16 -1.28 11.51 -4.23
C VAL A 16 -1.10 10.04 -3.85
N ILE A 17 -0.11 9.73 -3.01
CA ILE A 17 0.15 8.35 -2.57
C ILE A 17 -1.02 7.79 -1.75
N ALA A 18 -1.60 8.62 -0.87
CA ALA A 18 -2.80 8.30 -0.11
C ALA A 18 -4.00 8.01 -1.04
N GLY A 19 -4.26 8.90 -1.99
CA GLY A 19 -5.34 8.75 -2.96
C GLY A 19 -5.19 7.49 -3.80
N LEU A 20 -4.00 7.20 -4.30
CA LEU A 20 -3.72 5.96 -5.02
C LEU A 20 -3.94 4.72 -4.16
N SER A 21 -3.56 4.75 -2.87
CA SER A 21 -3.82 3.63 -1.95
C SER A 21 -5.32 3.42 -1.72
N VAL A 22 -6.09 4.50 -1.56
CA VAL A 22 -7.56 4.42 -1.44
C VAL A 22 -8.19 3.88 -2.72
N ILE A 23 -7.76 4.35 -3.89
CA ILE A 23 -8.23 3.85 -5.19
C ILE A 23 -7.93 2.36 -5.34
N VAL A 24 -6.71 1.92 -5.00
CA VAL A 24 -6.37 0.49 -5.03
C VAL A 24 -7.26 -0.30 -4.09
N GLY A 25 -7.48 0.17 -2.86
CA GLY A 25 -8.39 -0.47 -1.91
C GLY A 25 -9.82 -0.62 -2.47
N ALA A 26 -10.34 0.42 -3.13
CA ALA A 26 -11.64 0.38 -3.78
C ALA A 26 -11.68 -0.54 -5.01
N LEU A 27 -10.63 -0.56 -5.84
CA LEU A 27 -10.55 -1.49 -6.97
C LEU A 27 -10.46 -2.95 -6.51
N TYR A 28 -9.86 -3.18 -5.34
CA TYR A 28 -9.71 -4.51 -4.76
C TYR A 28 -11.05 -5.12 -4.30
N THR A 29 -12.10 -4.31 -4.09
CA THR A 29 -13.46 -4.81 -3.85
C THR A 29 -14.22 -5.13 -5.14
N GLY A 30 -13.59 -4.89 -6.30
CA GLY A 30 -14.15 -5.22 -7.60
C GLY A 30 -14.16 -6.72 -7.91
N PRO A 31 -14.62 -7.10 -9.11
CA PRO A 31 -14.68 -8.50 -9.54
C PRO A 31 -13.32 -9.19 -9.45
N ASP A 32 -13.26 -10.40 -8.88
CA ASP A 32 -12.02 -11.16 -8.68
C ASP A 32 -11.18 -11.31 -9.95
N ALA A 33 -11.82 -11.47 -11.11
CA ALA A 33 -11.14 -11.61 -12.40
C ALA A 33 -10.32 -10.37 -12.81
N LEU A 34 -10.64 -9.19 -12.27
CA LEU A 34 -9.90 -7.95 -12.51
C LEU A 34 -8.80 -7.70 -11.46
N VAL A 35 -8.95 -8.28 -10.27
CA VAL A 35 -8.05 -8.07 -9.13
C VAL A 35 -7.00 -9.17 -9.06
N ARG A 36 -7.34 -10.39 -9.48
CA ARG A 36 -6.53 -11.59 -9.27
C ARG A 36 -6.52 -12.47 -10.48
N ARG A 37 -5.39 -13.17 -10.62
CA ARG A 37 -5.31 -14.33 -11.51
C ARG A 37 -6.12 -15.48 -10.90
N PRO A 38 -7.06 -16.08 -11.63
CA PRO A 38 -7.69 -17.33 -11.19
C PRO A 38 -6.64 -18.43 -11.09
N LEU A 39 -6.61 -19.12 -9.95
CA LEU A 39 -5.78 -20.31 -9.77
C LEU A 39 -6.56 -21.57 -10.20
N PRO A 40 -5.87 -22.64 -10.63
CA PRO A 40 -6.51 -23.92 -10.88
C PRO A 40 -7.26 -24.45 -9.64
N PRO A 41 -8.30 -25.28 -9.82
CA PRO A 41 -9.03 -25.89 -8.71
C PRO A 41 -8.08 -26.60 -7.73
N GLY A 42 -8.33 -26.41 -6.42
CA GLY A 42 -7.51 -27.00 -5.36
C GLY A 42 -6.26 -26.20 -4.97
N GLN A 43 -6.07 -25.00 -5.51
CA GLN A 43 -5.00 -24.09 -5.12
C GLN A 43 -5.53 -22.74 -4.65
N GLU A 44 -4.99 -22.27 -3.54
CA GLU A 44 -5.25 -20.93 -3.01
C GLU A 44 -3.94 -20.16 -2.93
N SER A 45 -3.99 -18.88 -3.31
CA SER A 45 -2.84 -18.00 -3.09
C SER A 45 -2.77 -17.62 -1.61
N ILE A 46 -1.58 -17.30 -1.11
CA ILE A 46 -1.39 -16.78 0.25
C ILE A 46 -2.31 -15.57 0.52
N VAL A 47 -2.51 -14.74 -0.51
CA VAL A 47 -3.40 -13.58 -0.49
C VAL A 47 -4.86 -13.97 -0.24
N VAL A 48 -5.34 -15.03 -0.88
CA VAL A 48 -6.71 -15.56 -0.71
C VAL A 48 -6.87 -16.22 0.67
N VAL A 49 -5.86 -16.98 1.11
CA VAL A 49 -5.86 -17.62 2.44
C VAL A 49 -6.00 -16.57 3.54
N ILE A 50 -5.29 -15.44 3.44
CA ILE A 50 -5.37 -14.34 4.40
C ILE A 50 -6.76 -13.69 4.37
N GLU A 51 -7.36 -13.56 3.19
CA GLU A 51 -8.68 -12.95 3.06
C GLU A 51 -9.84 -13.78 3.57
N HIS A 52 -9.66 -15.09 3.70
CA HIS A 52 -10.70 -15.97 4.22
C HIS A 52 -11.25 -15.48 5.58
N PHE A 53 -10.42 -14.80 6.37
CA PHE A 53 -10.78 -14.29 7.69
C PHE A 53 -11.42 -12.90 7.67
N PHE A 54 -11.09 -12.06 6.68
CA PHE A 54 -11.54 -10.67 6.56
C PHE A 54 -11.11 -10.11 5.20
N PRO A 55 -11.80 -9.14 4.57
CA PRO A 55 -11.30 -8.41 3.41
C PRO A 55 -10.12 -7.51 3.79
N VAL A 56 -8.98 -8.14 4.11
CA VAL A 56 -7.79 -7.51 4.68
C VAL A 56 -7.24 -6.48 3.72
N TRP A 57 -7.12 -6.79 2.44
CA TRP A 57 -6.43 -5.91 1.49
C TRP A 57 -7.20 -4.62 1.16
N PRO A 58 -8.52 -4.66 0.82
CA PRO A 58 -9.29 -3.44 0.65
C PRO A 58 -9.24 -2.53 1.87
N PHE A 59 -9.42 -3.12 3.06
CA PHE A 59 -9.39 -2.37 4.31
C PHE A 59 -8.00 -1.80 4.58
N LEU A 60 -6.94 -2.60 4.44
CA LEU A 60 -5.57 -2.19 4.68
C LEU A 60 -5.19 -1.01 3.78
N PHE A 61 -5.48 -1.06 2.48
CA PHE A 61 -5.14 0.01 1.55
C PHE A 61 -6.00 1.26 1.74
N ALA A 62 -7.33 1.09 1.86
CA ALA A 62 -8.23 2.21 2.01
C ALA A 62 -8.06 2.91 3.36
N PHE A 63 -7.93 2.16 4.45
CA PHE A 63 -7.78 2.71 5.79
C PHE A 63 -6.44 3.42 5.96
N THR A 64 -5.32 2.76 5.61
CA THR A 64 -4.00 3.39 5.76
C THR A 64 -3.82 4.57 4.80
N GLY A 65 -4.36 4.48 3.58
CA GLY A 65 -4.40 5.59 2.63
C GLY A 65 -5.22 6.78 3.14
N ALA A 66 -6.44 6.55 3.62
CA ALA A 66 -7.29 7.61 4.17
C ALA A 66 -6.65 8.27 5.40
N LEU A 67 -6.06 7.47 6.29
CA LEU A 67 -5.37 7.98 7.47
C LEU A 67 -4.15 8.82 7.11
N LEU A 68 -3.34 8.39 6.13
CA LEU A 68 -2.23 9.18 5.59
C LEU A 68 -2.72 10.48 4.94
N GLY A 69 -3.79 10.42 4.16
CA GLY A 69 -4.39 11.61 3.54
C GLY A 69 -4.82 12.63 4.59
N TYR A 70 -5.54 12.18 5.62
CA TYR A 70 -5.95 13.03 6.74
C TYR A 70 -4.74 13.62 7.47
N ALA A 71 -3.77 12.79 7.86
CA ALA A 71 -2.55 13.23 8.54
C ALA A 71 -1.77 14.25 7.73
N ALA A 72 -1.65 14.07 6.40
CA ALA A 72 -0.97 14.99 5.51
C ALA A 72 -1.69 16.35 5.42
N VAL A 73 -3.02 16.38 5.44
CA VAL A 73 -3.81 17.63 5.48
C VAL A 73 -3.53 18.41 6.76
N ILE A 74 -3.62 17.75 7.92
CA ILE A 74 -3.46 18.41 9.23
C ILE A 74 -2.00 18.56 9.67
N ARG A 75 -1.06 17.93 8.94
CA ARG A 75 0.38 17.89 9.22
C ARG A 75 0.71 17.36 10.62
N ARG A 76 0.04 16.27 11.02
CA ARG A 76 0.26 15.60 12.31
C ARG A 76 0.18 14.09 12.16
N GLY A 77 1.12 13.38 12.77
CA GLY A 77 1.24 11.93 12.69
C GLY A 77 1.63 11.44 11.29
N VAL A 78 2.12 12.32 10.41
CA VAL A 78 2.36 11.99 9.00
C VAL A 78 3.40 10.89 8.85
N VAL A 79 4.44 10.90 9.70
CA VAL A 79 5.50 9.89 9.66
C VAL A 79 4.95 8.53 10.09
N ILE A 80 4.12 8.50 11.14
CA ILE A 80 3.48 7.27 11.64
C ILE A 80 2.55 6.69 10.58
N THR A 81 1.72 7.53 9.97
CA THR A 81 0.79 7.07 8.93
C THR A 81 1.48 6.56 7.68
N HIS A 82 2.58 7.20 7.24
CA HIS A 82 3.42 6.61 6.20
C HIS A 82 3.99 5.26 6.63
N ALA A 83 4.46 5.10 7.88
CA ALA A 83 4.97 3.80 8.36
C ALA A 83 3.90 2.69 8.34
N LEU A 84 2.63 3.03 8.63
CA LEU A 84 1.51 2.10 8.48
C LEU A 84 1.29 1.70 7.01
N VAL A 85 1.36 2.67 6.09
CA VAL A 85 1.28 2.41 4.64
C VAL A 85 2.46 1.54 4.19
N VAL A 86 3.68 1.79 4.66
CA VAL A 86 4.86 0.94 4.42
C VAL A 86 4.58 -0.49 4.85
N ALA A 87 4.13 -0.69 6.10
CA ALA A 87 3.84 -2.01 6.63
C ALA A 87 2.78 -2.74 5.79
N GLY A 88 1.71 -2.04 5.41
CA GLY A 88 0.64 -2.63 4.61
C GLY A 88 1.09 -3.06 3.21
N TRP A 89 1.76 -2.18 2.48
CA TRP A 89 2.25 -2.47 1.13
C TRP A 89 3.39 -3.50 1.12
N ALA A 90 4.29 -3.46 2.12
CA ALA A 90 5.35 -4.45 2.24
C ALA A 90 4.78 -5.83 2.57
N PHE A 91 3.83 -5.91 3.51
CA PHE A 91 3.17 -7.17 3.86
C PHE A 91 2.44 -7.78 2.66
N TYR A 92 1.65 -6.98 1.94
CA TYR A 92 1.00 -7.41 0.70
C TYR A 92 2.01 -7.87 -0.36
N GLY A 93 3.05 -7.07 -0.59
CA GLY A 93 4.09 -7.38 -1.56
C GLY A 93 4.82 -8.69 -1.26
N LEU A 94 5.16 -8.93 0.01
CA LEU A 94 5.78 -10.19 0.45
C LEU A 94 4.85 -11.38 0.26
N CYS A 95 3.55 -11.25 0.52
CA CYS A 95 2.58 -12.32 0.26
C CYS A 95 2.56 -12.72 -1.22
N LEU A 96 2.63 -11.74 -2.13
CA LEU A 96 2.68 -11.99 -3.57
C LEU A 96 4.02 -12.55 -4.05
N ILE A 97 5.13 -12.12 -3.46
CA ILE A 97 6.47 -12.66 -3.79
C ILE A 97 6.61 -14.11 -3.33
N LEU A 98 5.99 -14.47 -2.20
CA LEU A 98 6.02 -15.82 -1.64
C LEU A 98 4.93 -16.74 -2.22
N ALA A 99 3.88 -16.19 -2.84
CA ALA A 99 2.80 -16.96 -3.47
C ALA A 99 3.24 -18.08 -4.45
N PRO A 100 4.30 -17.91 -5.27
CA PRO A 100 4.75 -18.94 -6.22
C PRO A 100 5.12 -20.27 -5.55
N ILE A 101 5.53 -20.25 -4.28
CA ILE A 101 5.90 -21.46 -3.51
C ILE A 101 4.72 -22.43 -3.39
N ARG A 102 3.48 -21.92 -3.50
CA ARG A 102 2.24 -22.69 -3.31
C ARG A 102 1.36 -22.81 -4.55
N SER A 103 1.78 -22.27 -5.68
CA SER A 103 0.97 -22.25 -6.91
C SER A 103 1.64 -22.99 -8.06
N VAL A 104 0.88 -23.83 -8.77
CA VAL A 104 1.28 -24.54 -9.99
C VAL A 104 0.23 -24.28 -11.07
N PRO A 105 0.53 -23.53 -12.14
CA PRO A 105 1.83 -22.92 -12.45
C PRO A 105 2.15 -21.74 -11.52
N PRO A 106 3.44 -21.39 -11.32
CA PRO A 106 3.87 -20.28 -10.47
C PRO A 106 3.11 -18.99 -10.76
N SER A 107 2.62 -18.31 -9.71
CA SER A 107 2.00 -17.00 -9.81
C SER A 107 3.03 -15.93 -10.18
N PRO A 108 2.68 -14.89 -10.96
CA PRO A 108 3.58 -13.78 -11.24
C PRO A 108 3.96 -13.00 -9.97
N ILE A 109 5.24 -12.66 -9.81
CA ILE A 109 5.75 -11.88 -8.65
C ILE A 109 5.79 -10.37 -8.89
N LEU A 110 5.59 -9.91 -10.13
CA LEU A 110 5.80 -8.52 -10.55
C LEU A 110 4.99 -7.53 -9.70
N VAL A 111 3.71 -7.82 -9.46
CA VAL A 111 2.84 -6.99 -8.62
C VAL A 111 3.35 -6.92 -7.18
N GLY A 112 3.92 -8.01 -6.67
CA GLY A 112 4.54 -8.04 -5.34
C GLY A 112 5.77 -7.14 -5.24
N VAL A 113 6.63 -7.15 -6.26
CA VAL A 113 7.79 -6.26 -6.34
C VAL A 113 7.36 -4.78 -6.43
N ILE A 114 6.34 -4.48 -7.23
CA ILE A 114 5.76 -3.13 -7.33
C ILE A 114 5.23 -2.67 -5.96
N ALA A 115 4.51 -3.54 -5.25
CA ALA A 115 4.00 -3.24 -3.90
C ALA A 115 5.13 -2.92 -2.90
N VAL A 116 6.22 -3.68 -2.91
CA VAL A 116 7.41 -3.37 -2.10
C VAL A 116 8.03 -2.03 -2.52
N GLY A 117 8.07 -1.71 -3.82
CA GLY A 117 8.51 -0.41 -4.32
C GLY A 117 7.66 0.75 -3.78
N ILE A 118 6.33 0.60 -3.72
CA ILE A 118 5.42 1.59 -3.12
C ILE A 118 5.71 1.76 -1.62
N ALA A 119 6.04 0.68 -0.91
CA ALA A 119 6.47 0.77 0.48
C ALA A 119 7.77 1.59 0.62
N VAL A 120 8.77 1.38 -0.26
CA VAL A 120 10.00 2.18 -0.26
C VAL A 120 9.73 3.67 -0.55
N ILE A 121 8.82 3.98 -1.48
CA ILE A 121 8.41 5.37 -1.76
C ILE A 121 7.79 6.02 -0.52
N ASN A 122 6.93 5.30 0.19
CA ASN A 122 6.33 5.80 1.44
C ASN A 122 7.36 6.00 2.55
N TYR A 123 8.35 5.11 2.65
CA TYR A 123 9.45 5.29 3.58
C TYR A 123 10.26 6.55 3.25
N ALA A 124 10.59 6.78 1.98
CA ALA A 124 11.27 8.00 1.55
C ALA A 124 10.45 9.27 1.85
N ALA A 125 9.14 9.24 1.61
CA ALA A 125 8.23 10.33 1.96
C ALA A 125 8.17 10.58 3.48
N ALA A 126 8.14 9.53 4.30
CA ALA A 126 8.23 9.64 5.76
C ALA A 126 9.54 10.32 6.20
N ARG A 127 10.67 9.95 5.58
CA ARG A 127 11.98 10.58 5.82
C ARG A 127 11.98 12.05 5.42
N LEU A 128 11.33 12.41 4.31
CA LEU A 128 11.16 13.81 3.91
C LEU A 128 10.40 14.61 4.96
N TRP A 129 9.25 14.12 5.44
CA TRP A 129 8.49 14.80 6.50
C TRP A 129 9.27 14.95 7.80
N SER A 130 9.98 13.89 8.21
CA SER A 130 10.86 13.92 9.39
C SER A 130 11.97 14.96 9.24
N ALA A 131 12.58 15.09 8.05
CA ALA A 131 13.59 16.11 7.78
C ALA A 131 13.03 17.54 7.79
N LEU A 132 11.73 17.71 7.55
CA LEU A 132 11.02 18.98 7.66
C LEU A 132 10.55 19.28 9.10
N GLY A 133 10.88 18.43 10.08
CA GLY A 133 10.50 18.61 11.49
C GLY A 133 9.03 18.31 11.78
N VAL A 134 8.31 17.67 10.85
CA VAL A 134 6.91 17.25 11.04
C VAL A 134 6.88 15.76 11.35
N THR A 135 6.20 15.40 12.43
CA THR A 135 6.02 14.01 12.88
C THR A 135 4.61 13.51 12.60
#